data_AF-A0A2M7J674-F1
#
_entry.id   AF-A0A2M7J674-F1
#
_cell.length_a   1.000
_cell.length_b   1.000
_cell.length_c   1.000
_cell.angle_alpha   90.00
_cell.angle_beta   90.00
_cell.angle_gamma   90.00
#
_symmetry.space_group_name_H-M   'P 1'
#
loop_
_entity.id
_entity.type
_entity.pdbx_description
1 polymer ?
#
loop_
_entity_poly.entity_id
_entity_poly.type
_entity_poly.pdbx_seq_one_letter_code
_entity_poly.pdbx_strand_id
1 'polypeptide(L)' 'MSRWLPCKRRNFIRKLIKLNFNGPYSGTRHQFLIYKEHRLNIPSNSEYSVPQLKMMLNEVKGITGSRISLDEWEKL' A
#
# COMPACT_ATOMS: atom_id res chain seq x y z
N MET A 1 -9.81 -3.59 19.82
CA MET A 1 -9.23 -2.40 19.17
C MET A 1 -8.05 -2.87 18.35
N SER A 2 -8.21 -2.96 17.04
CA SER A 2 -7.10 -3.32 16.16
C SER A 2 -6.09 -2.16 16.12
N ARG A 3 -4.80 -2.50 16.15
CA ARG A 3 -3.68 -1.52 16.22
C ARG A 3 -2.85 -1.67 14.96
N TRP A 4 -2.40 -0.55 14.41
CA TRP A 4 -1.47 -0.58 13.28
C TRP A 4 -0.18 -1.27 13.70
N LEU A 5 0.18 -2.33 12.97
CA LEU A 5 1.43 -3.06 13.14
C LEU A 5 2.37 -2.78 11.96
N PRO A 6 3.70 -2.93 12.15
CA PRO A 6 4.63 -2.96 11.03
C PRO A 6 4.18 -3.96 9.96
N CYS A 7 4.37 -3.59 8.70
CA CYS A 7 3.89 -4.41 7.58
C CYS A 7 5.06 -4.75 6.66
N LYS A 8 5.26 -6.05 6.42
CA LYS A 8 6.22 -6.52 5.41
C LYS A 8 5.80 -6.01 4.04
N ARG A 9 6.77 -5.53 3.26
CA ARG A 9 6.55 -5.01 1.90
C ARG A 9 5.74 -5.96 1.02
N ARG A 10 6.04 -7.27 1.08
CA ARG A 10 5.30 -8.30 0.32
C ARG A 10 3.82 -8.36 0.69
N ASN A 11 3.49 -8.19 1.98
CA ASN A 11 2.10 -8.22 2.45
C ASN A 11 1.38 -6.94 2.02
N PHE A 12 2.06 -5.79 2.10
CA PHE A 12 1.54 -4.53 1.61
C PHE A 12 1.18 -4.59 0.12
N ILE A 13 2.11 -5.08 -0.73
CA ILE A 13 1.86 -5.25 -2.17
C ILE A 13 0.68 -6.19 -2.43
N ARG A 14 0.62 -7.34 -1.73
CA ARG A 14 -0.51 -8.29 -1.89
C ARG A 14 -1.86 -7.66 -1.56
N LYS A 15 -1.95 -6.88 -0.48
CA LYS A 15 -3.18 -6.17 -0.09
C LYS A 15 -3.55 -5.11 -1.12
N LEU A 16 -2.58 -4.38 -1.68
CA LEU A 16 -2.84 -3.43 -2.76
C LEU A 16 -3.35 -4.11 -4.04
N ILE A 17 -2.79 -5.26 -4.43
CA ILE A 17 -3.29 -6.02 -5.58
C ILE A 17 -4.77 -6.41 -5.36
N LYS A 18 -5.15 -6.83 -4.14
CA LYS A 18 -6.56 -7.09 -3.79
C LYS A 18 -7.46 -5.85 -3.88
N LEU A 19 -6.89 -4.65 -3.77
CA LEU A 19 -7.57 -3.37 -3.94
C LEU A 19 -7.61 -2.90 -5.41
N ASN A 20 -7.42 -3.81 -6.37
CA ASN A 20 -7.35 -3.53 -7.82
C ASN A 20 -6.16 -2.67 -8.25
N PHE A 21 -5.04 -2.71 -7.53
CA PHE A 21 -3.79 -2.16 -8.04
C PHE A 21 -3.10 -3.18 -8.96
N ASN A 22 -2.57 -2.71 -10.09
CA ASN A 22 -1.83 -3.50 -11.06
C ASN A 22 -0.32 -3.36 -10.87
N GLY A 23 0.41 -4.46 -11.01
CA GLY A 23 1.88 -4.55 -10.90
C GLY A 23 2.33 -5.63 -9.89
N PRO A 24 3.46 -5.47 -9.19
CA PRO A 24 4.37 -4.32 -9.19
C PRO A 24 5.18 -4.21 -10.48
N TYR A 25 5.22 -3.01 -11.06
CA TYR A 25 6.09 -2.68 -12.18
C TYR A 25 7.45 -2.24 -11.67
N SER A 26 8.52 -2.69 -12.32
CA SER A 26 9.88 -2.29 -11.97
C SER A 26 10.26 -0.99 -12.71
N GLY A 27 10.43 0.09 -11.95
CA GLY A 27 11.11 1.29 -12.45
C GLY A 27 12.63 1.20 -12.29
N THR A 28 13.34 2.25 -12.69
CA THR A 28 14.82 2.34 -12.61
C THR A 28 15.39 2.29 -11.19
N ARG A 29 14.63 2.72 -10.17
CA ARG A 29 15.07 2.73 -8.76
C ARG A 29 14.09 2.08 -7.79
N HIS A 30 12.79 2.27 -8.03
CA HIS A 30 11.73 1.77 -7.17
C HIS A 30 10.67 1.06 -7.99
N GLN A 31 10.08 0.02 -7.40
CA GLN A 31 8.88 -0.58 -7.96
C GLN A 31 7.69 0.34 -7.69
N PHE A 32 6.68 0.26 -8.53
CA PHE A 32 5.45 1.01 -8.40
C PHE A 32 4.24 0.16 -8.78
N LEU A 33 3.08 0.52 -8.26
CA LEU A 33 1.80 -0.05 -8.67
C LEU A 33 1.00 1.02 -9.39
N ILE A 34 0.10 0.60 -10.28
CA ILE A 34 -0.81 1.47 -11.01
C ILE A 34 -2.23 1.18 -10.56
N TYR A 35 -2.99 2.22 -10.20
CA TYR A 35 -4.42 2.15 -9.98
C TYR A 35 -5.11 3.10 -10.95
N LYS A 36 -5.79 2.54 -11.96
CA LYS A 36 -6.34 3.31 -13.09
C LYS A 36 -5.25 4.16 -13.76
N GLU A 37 -5.29 5.48 -13.59
CA GLU A 37 -4.33 6.43 -14.15
C GLU A 37 -3.30 6.92 -13.12
N HIS A 38 -3.42 6.48 -11.86
CA HIS A 38 -2.55 6.90 -10.77
C HIS A 38 -1.43 5.90 -10.53
N ARG A 39 -0.24 6.43 -10.27
CA ARG A 39 0.95 5.66 -9.94
C ARG A 39 1.28 5.80 -8.45
N LEU A 40 1.39 4.67 -7.76
CA LEU A 40 1.83 4.60 -6.37
C LEU A 40 3.26 4.02 -6.32
N ASN A 41 4.21 4.79 -5.79
CA ASN A 41 5.58 4.34 -5.63
C ASN A 41 5.73 3.44 -4.39
N ILE A 42 6.51 2.36 -4.50
CA ILE A 42 6.70 1.40 -3.40
C ILE A 42 8.16 1.42 -2.93
N PRO A 43 8.44 1.95 -1.72
CA PRO A 43 9.79 2.04 -1.15
C PRO A 43 10.45 0.67 -0.96
N SER A 44 11.69 0.48 -1.39
CA SER A 44 12.40 -0.81 -1.43
C SER A 44 12.66 -1.49 -0.08
N ASN A 45 12.26 -0.87 1.03
CA ASN A 45 12.40 -1.41 2.39
C ASN A 45 11.67 -2.77 2.52
N SER A 46 12.27 -3.71 3.25
CA SER A 46 11.68 -5.04 3.49
C SER A 46 10.44 -4.99 4.39
N GLU A 47 10.42 -4.03 5.32
CA GLU A 47 9.35 -3.80 6.28
C GLU A 47 9.10 -2.29 6.45
N TYR A 48 7.83 -1.94 6.61
CA TYR A 48 7.40 -0.56 6.85
C TYR A 48 7.03 -0.39 8.31
N SER A 49 7.58 0.66 8.91
CA SER A 49 7.20 1.11 10.24
C SER A 49 5.74 1.58 10.24
N VAL A 50 5.11 1.60 11.42
CA VAL A 50 3.72 2.07 11.56
C VAL A 50 3.53 3.50 11.01
N PRO A 51 4.42 4.48 11.26
CA PRO A 51 4.32 5.81 10.65
C PRO A 51 4.39 5.77 9.12
N GLN A 52 5.33 5.00 8.55
CA GLN A 52 5.48 4.86 7.10
C GLN A 52 4.24 4.20 6.47
N LEU A 53 3.72 3.14 7.09
CA LEU A 53 2.50 2.48 6.65
C LEU A 53 1.31 3.44 6.62
N LYS A 54 1.11 4.23 7.69
CA LYS A 54 0.03 5.23 7.75
C LYS A 54 0.15 6.27 6.64
N MET A 55 1.37 6.75 6.36
CA MET A 55 1.62 7.71 5.29
C MET A 55 1.24 7.12 3.93
N MET A 56 1.70 5.91 3.61
CA MET A 56 1.35 5.26 2.34
C MET A 56 -0.14 4.97 2.23
N LEU A 57 -0.80 4.58 3.33
CA LEU A 57 -2.25 4.35 3.32
C LEU A 57 -3.03 5.64 3.08
N ASN A 58 -2.52 6.78 3.55
CA ASN A 58 -3.12 8.07 3.24
C ASN A 58 -3.02 8.41 1.75
N GLU A 59 -1.89 8.09 1.12
CA GLU A 59 -1.70 8.23 -0.34
C GLU A 59 -2.64 7.29 -1.11
N VAL A 60 -2.76 6.04 -0.69
CA VAL A 60 -3.70 5.06 -1.26
C VAL A 60 -5.15 5.53 -1.15
N LYS A 61 -5.54 6.13 -0.02
CA LYS A 61 -6.88 6.72 0.16
C LYS A 61 -7.12 7.86 -0.83
N GLY A 62 -6.14 8.72 -1.06
CA GLY A 62 -6.21 9.79 -2.06
C GLY A 62 -6.38 9.25 -3.47
N ILE A 63 -5.67 8.18 -3.82
CA ILE A 63 -5.71 7.55 -5.15
C ILE A 63 -7.02 6.78 -5.39
N THR A 64 -7.47 6.00 -4.40
CA THR A 64 -8.66 5.14 -4.55
C THR A 64 -9.96 5.87 -4.28
N GLY A 65 -9.91 7.07 -3.68
CA GLY A 65 -11.09 7.78 -3.17
C GLY A 65 -11.83 7.01 -2.05
N SER A 66 -11.26 5.90 -1.57
CA SER A 66 -11.91 4.99 -0.63
C SER A 66 -11.32 5.19 0.78
N ARG A 67 -12.18 5.25 1.79
CA ARG A 67 -11.74 5.29 3.19
C ARG A 67 -11.38 3.87 3.64
N ILE A 68 -10.12 3.49 3.50
CA ILE A 68 -9.62 2.23 4.08
C ILE A 68 -9.52 2.39 5.60
N SER A 69 -10.41 1.71 6.32
CA SER A 69 -10.35 1.55 7.77
C SER A 69 -9.26 0.54 8.17
N LEU A 70 -8.89 0.53 9.44
CA LEU A 70 -7.90 -0.41 9.96
C LEU A 70 -8.45 -1.85 9.92
N ASP A 71 -9.71 -2.04 10.27
CA ASP A 71 -10.38 -3.35 10.21
C ASP A 71 -10.47 -3.90 8.79
N GLU A 72 -10.78 -3.06 7.79
CA GLU A 72 -10.73 -3.47 6.39
C GLU A 72 -9.31 -3.82 5.97
N TRP A 73 -8.34 -3.02 6.37
CA TRP A 73 -6.94 -3.31 6.07
C TRP A 73 -6.47 -4.63 6.66
N GLU A 74 -6.88 -4.99 7.87
CA GLU A 74 -6.55 -6.27 8.49
C GLU A 74 -7.22 -7.46 7.79
N LYS A 75 -8.43 -7.29 7.25
CA LYS A 75 -9.20 -8.33 6.57
C LYS A 75 -8.76 -8.60 5.11
N LEU A 76 -8.03 -7.68 4.48
CA LEU A 76 -7.42 -7.87 3.16
C LEU A 76 -6.23 -8.83 3.22
#